data_AF-A0A524M6K2-F1
#
_entry.id   AF-A0A524M6K2-F1
#
_cell.length_a   1.000
_cell.length_b   1.000
_cell.length_c   1.000
_cell.angle_alpha   90.00
_cell.angle_beta   90.00
_cell.angle_gamma   90.00
#
_symmetry.space_group_name_H-M   'P 1'
#
loop_
_entity.id
_entity.type
_entity.pdbx_description
1 polymer ?
#
loop_
_entity_poly.entity_id
_entity_poly.type
_entity_poly.pdbx_seq_one_letter_code
_entity_poly.pdbx_strand_id
1 'polypeptide(L)'
;WLASVFGIFLLRQFFRSIPDELLDAARIDGCSRFRFLWRIVVPLSKPAIMTVALLKFLGSWNSFQWVLLMTNRESMRTVPVGLTAFSSEVGTAYELLMAAAVLAIIPVLVLFFFTQKQFIQGVARTGIK
;
A
#
# COMPACT_ATOMS: atom_id res chain seq x y z
N TRP A 1 3.06 -5.62 -9.77
CA TRP A 1 4.28 -4.79 -9.92
C TRP A 1 4.97 -4.61 -8.58
N LEU A 2 6.13 -5.24 -8.40
CA LEU A 2 6.86 -5.25 -7.11
C LEU A 2 7.55 -3.90 -6.81
N ALA A 3 8.03 -3.18 -7.82
CA ALA A 3 8.66 -1.88 -7.66
C ALA A 3 7.71 -0.71 -7.99
N SER A 4 7.96 0.45 -7.39
CA SER A 4 7.22 1.70 -7.63
C SER A 4 8.16 2.87 -7.69
N VAL A 5 8.13 3.65 -8.77
CA VAL A 5 8.86 4.92 -8.83
C VAL A 5 8.39 5.86 -7.71
N PHE A 6 7.08 6.00 -7.54
CA PHE A 6 6.49 6.83 -6.47
C PHE A 6 6.87 6.33 -5.07
N GLY A 7 6.90 5.02 -4.87
CA GLY A 7 7.22 4.42 -3.57
C GLY A 7 8.68 4.68 -3.18
N ILE A 8 9.59 4.53 -4.15
CA ILE A 8 11.01 4.86 -3.98
C ILE A 8 11.18 6.35 -3.68
N PHE A 9 10.50 7.22 -4.44
CA PHE A 9 10.54 8.66 -4.23
C PHE A 9 10.07 9.06 -2.83
N LEU A 10 8.91 8.55 -2.40
CA LEU A 10 8.32 8.86 -1.09
C LEU A 10 9.21 8.38 0.06
N LEU A 11 9.70 7.13 -0.01
CA LEU A 11 10.61 6.58 1.00
C LEU A 11 11.93 7.35 1.05
N ARG A 12 12.49 7.74 -0.10
CA ARG A 12 13.69 8.58 -0.16
C ARG A 12 13.45 9.93 0.50
N GLN A 13 12.31 10.58 0.25
CA GLN A 13 11.98 11.86 0.85
C GLN A 13 11.89 11.74 2.38
N PHE A 14 11.31 10.65 2.88
CA PHE A 14 11.24 10.38 4.31
C PHE A 14 12.62 10.12 4.93
N PHE A 15 13.46 9.30 4.28
CA PHE A 15 14.82 9.05 4.76
C PHE A 15 15.68 10.31 4.83
N ARG A 16 15.50 11.25 3.88
CA ARG A 16 16.20 12.55 3.91
C ARG A 16 15.72 13.49 5.02
N SER A 17 14.56 13.24 5.62
CA SER A 17 14.06 14.03 6.75
C SER A 17 14.64 13.57 8.10
N ILE A 18 15.35 12.44 8.13
CA ILE A 18 15.99 11.91 9.33
C ILE A 18 17.31 12.69 9.56
N PRO A 19 17.51 13.32 10.74
CA PRO A 19 18.73 14.07 11.04
C PRO A 19 19.99 13.20 10.98
N ASP A 20 21.06 13.75 10.40
CA ASP A 20 22.37 13.07 10.33
C ASP A 20 23.00 12.85 11.72
N GLU A 21 22.59 13.63 12.73
CA GLU A 21 23.01 13.48 14.13
C GLU A 21 22.71 12.06 14.69
N LEU A 22 21.62 11.44 14.25
CA LEU A 22 21.28 10.06 14.65
C LEU A 22 22.29 9.06 14.08
N LEU A 23 22.84 9.32 12.89
CA LEU A 23 23.86 8.49 12.29
C LEU A 23 25.19 8.64 13.02
N ASP A 24 25.54 9.86 13.42
CA ASP A 24 26.78 10.11 14.15
C ASP A 24 26.72 9.55 15.58
N ALA A 25 25.60 9.69 16.28
CA ALA A 25 25.37 9.02 17.56
C ALA A 25 25.49 7.49 17.44
N ALA A 26 24.85 6.90 16.42
CA ALA A 26 24.92 5.46 16.18
C ALA A 26 26.35 4.98 15.85
N ARG A 27 27.18 5.82 15.22
CA ARG A 27 28.61 5.50 14.98
C ARG A 27 29.41 5.53 16.27
N ILE A 28 29.17 6.50 17.15
CA ILE A 28 29.78 6.58 18.48
C ILE A 28 29.43 5.33 19.30
N ASP A 29 28.18 4.85 19.20
CA ASP A 29 27.71 3.61 19.83
C ASP A 29 28.22 2.31 19.17
N GLY A 30 29.11 2.40 18.17
CA GLY A 30 29.66 1.24 17.46
C GLY A 30 28.63 0.47 16.62
N CYS A 31 27.52 1.10 16.27
CA CYS A 31 26.43 0.47 15.51
C CYS A 31 26.81 0.36 14.02
N SER A 32 26.66 -0.84 13.44
CA SER A 32 26.91 -1.03 12.01
C SER A 32 25.83 -0.32 11.17
N ARG A 33 26.18 0.13 9.95
CA ARG A 33 25.23 0.81 9.05
C ARG A 33 23.97 -0.01 8.76
N PHE A 34 24.12 -1.33 8.64
CA PHE A 34 22.98 -2.23 8.43
C PHE A 34 22.07 -2.31 9.66
N ARG A 35 22.66 -2.32 10.86
CA ARG A 35 21.91 -2.28 12.12
C ARG A 35 21.20 -0.95 12.30
N PHE A 36 21.85 0.17 11.97
CA PHE A 36 21.25 1.51 11.97
C PHE A 36 20.02 1.58 11.04
N LEU A 37 20.13 1.04 9.82
CA LEU A 37 19.02 1.00 8.86
C LEU A 37 17.80 0.28 9.46
N TRP A 38 17.98 -0.95 9.94
CA TRP A 38 16.85 -1.76 10.41
C TRP A 38 16.30 -1.36 11.79
N ARG A 39 17.16 -0.89 12.71
CA ARG A 39 16.73 -0.54 14.08
C ARG A 39 16.28 0.90 14.25
N ILE A 40 16.75 1.83 13.42
CA ILE A 40 16.45 3.26 13.58
C ILE A 40 15.67 3.78 12.38
N VAL A 41 16.24 3.68 11.17
CA VAL A 41 15.64 4.28 9.97
C VAL A 41 14.30 3.65 9.60
N VAL A 42 14.22 2.32 9.56
CA VAL A 42 12.99 1.57 9.22
C VAL A 42 11.82 1.89 10.18
N PRO A 43 11.95 1.78 11.52
CA PRO A 43 10.85 2.10 12.42
C PRO A 43 10.46 3.58 12.40
N LEU A 44 11.41 4.51 12.23
CA LEU A 44 11.10 5.94 12.04
C LEU A 44 10.32 6.21 10.75
N SER A 45 10.59 5.41 9.72
CA SER A 45 9.95 5.51 8.41
C SER A 45 8.70 4.64 8.27
N LYS A 46 8.25 4.02 9.37
CA LYS A 46 7.03 3.20 9.41
C LYS A 46 5.81 3.90 8.79
N PRO A 47 5.53 5.19 9.04
CA PRO A 47 4.41 5.88 8.39
C PRO A 47 4.51 5.87 6.85
N ALA A 48 5.69 6.19 6.31
CA ALA A 48 5.92 6.20 4.87
C ALA A 48 5.81 4.80 4.24
N ILE A 49 6.37 3.79 4.91
CA ILE A 49 6.29 2.39 4.47
C ILE A 49 4.83 1.94 4.41
N MET A 50 4.02 2.25 5.42
CA MET A 50 2.60 1.91 5.45
C MET A 50 1.82 2.61 4.32
N THR A 51 2.11 3.87 4.05
CA THR A 51 1.49 4.60 2.93
C THR A 51 1.81 3.94 1.58
N VAL A 52 3.08 3.61 1.33
CA VAL A 52 3.47 2.94 0.08
C VAL A 52 2.84 1.55 -0.02
N ALA A 53 2.80 0.79 1.07
CA ALA A 53 2.16 -0.53 1.11
C ALA A 53 0.66 -0.44 0.82
N LEU A 54 -0.04 0.53 1.40
CA LEU A 54 -1.46 0.77 1.15
C LEU A 54 -1.72 1.13 -0.31
N LEU A 55 -0.98 2.09 -0.87
CA LEU A 55 -1.13 2.48 -2.26
C LEU A 55 -0.87 1.31 -3.21
N LYS A 56 0.07 0.43 -2.87
CA LYS A 56 0.35 -0.79 -3.63
C LYS A 56 -0.74 -1.83 -3.53
N PHE A 57 -1.25 -2.06 -2.33
CA PHE A 57 -2.39 -2.95 -2.12
C PHE A 57 -3.59 -2.48 -2.94
N LEU A 58 -3.95 -1.20 -2.86
CA LEU A 58 -5.05 -0.62 -3.63
C LEU A 58 -4.85 -0.78 -5.13
N GLY A 59 -3.66 -0.51 -5.65
CA GLY A 59 -3.36 -0.67 -7.07
C GLY A 59 -3.43 -2.13 -7.54
N SER A 60 -3.01 -3.07 -6.69
CA SER A 60 -3.10 -4.50 -7.01
C SER A 60 -4.53 -5.03 -6.89
N TRP A 61 -5.27 -4.59 -5.88
CA TRP A 61 -6.64 -5.01 -5.62
C TRP A 61 -7.60 -4.52 -6.71
N ASN A 62 -7.42 -3.28 -7.18
CA ASN A 62 -8.21 -2.69 -8.26
C ASN A 62 -7.70 -3.05 -9.67
N SER A 63 -6.74 -3.98 -9.79
CA SER A 63 -6.15 -4.34 -11.08
C SER A 63 -7.12 -5.20 -11.89
N PHE A 64 -8.06 -4.55 -12.59
CA PHE A 64 -9.05 -5.21 -13.43
C PHE A 64 -8.49 -5.54 -14.82
N GLN A 65 -8.14 -4.51 -15.60
CA GLN A 65 -7.73 -4.66 -17.01
C GLN A 65 -6.52 -5.59 -17.17
N TRP A 66 -5.49 -5.41 -16.34
CA TRP A 66 -4.29 -6.24 -16.42
C TRP A 66 -4.58 -7.71 -16.16
N VAL A 67 -5.38 -8.03 -15.13
CA VAL A 67 -5.74 -9.41 -14.80
C VAL A 67 -6.62 -10.01 -15.88
N LEU A 68 -7.60 -9.26 -16.38
CA LEU A 68 -8.48 -9.70 -17.45
C LEU A 68 -7.70 -10.09 -18.72
N LEU A 69 -6.71 -9.29 -19.11
CA LEU A 69 -5.87 -9.56 -20.28
C LEU A 69 -4.93 -10.76 -20.08
N MET A 70 -4.41 -10.94 -18.86
CA MET A 70 -3.39 -11.96 -18.59
C MET A 70 -3.96 -13.31 -18.17
N THR A 71 -5.24 -13.36 -17.79
CA THR A 71 -5.84 -14.53 -17.14
C THR A 71 -6.90 -15.18 -18.03
N ASN A 72 -6.65 -16.43 -18.41
CA ASN A 72 -7.59 -17.20 -19.24
C ASN A 72 -8.43 -18.21 -18.45
N ARG A 73 -8.06 -18.53 -17.20
CA ARG A 73 -8.75 -19.53 -16.37
C ARG A 73 -9.60 -18.87 -15.29
N GLU A 74 -10.79 -19.40 -15.07
CA GLU A 74 -11.74 -18.89 -14.08
C GLU A 74 -11.20 -18.94 -12.64
N SER A 75 -10.42 -19.97 -12.30
CA SER A 75 -9.79 -20.14 -10.98
C SER A 75 -8.72 -19.08 -10.64
N MET A 76 -8.31 -18.28 -11.62
CA MET A 76 -7.30 -17.24 -11.43
C MET A 76 -7.89 -15.82 -11.50
N ARG A 77 -9.22 -15.70 -11.66
CA ARG A 77 -9.90 -14.40 -11.70
C ARG A 77 -9.82 -13.73 -10.33
N THR A 78 -9.43 -12.46 -10.32
CA THR A 78 -9.48 -11.61 -9.12
C THR A 78 -10.90 -11.10 -8.88
N VAL A 79 -11.20 -10.62 -7.67
CA VAL A 79 -12.52 -10.10 -7.30
C VAL A 79 -13.10 -9.09 -8.32
N PRO A 80 -12.33 -8.10 -8.83
CA PRO A 80 -12.83 -7.20 -9.87
C PRO A 80 -13.20 -7.89 -11.18
N VAL A 81 -12.46 -8.94 -11.57
CA VAL A 81 -12.73 -9.72 -12.80
C VAL A 81 -13.91 -10.67 -12.59
N GLY A 82 -14.09 -11.20 -11.37
CA GLY A 82 -15.26 -12.00 -11.03
C GLY A 82 -16.56 -11.19 -11.07
N LEU A 83 -16.53 -9.90 -10.74
CA LEU A 83 -17.71 -9.03 -10.77
C LEU A 83 -18.33 -8.90 -12.17
N THR A 84 -17.53 -9.02 -13.24
CA THR A 84 -18.07 -8.96 -14.61
C THR A 84 -18.88 -10.19 -14.98
N ALA A 85 -18.77 -11.30 -14.25
CA ALA A 85 -19.61 -12.48 -14.48
C ALA A 85 -21.11 -12.22 -14.21
N PHE A 86 -21.43 -11.19 -13.41
CA PHE A 86 -22.81 -10.76 -13.14
C PHE A 86 -23.38 -9.82 -14.23
N SER A 87 -22.58 -9.48 -15.23
CA SER A 87 -22.96 -8.64 -16.38
C SER A 87 -22.85 -9.46 -17.66
N SER A 88 -23.99 -9.90 -18.19
CA SER A 88 -24.08 -10.70 -19.43
C SER A 88 -24.69 -9.92 -20.57
N GLU A 89 -24.58 -10.43 -21.80
CA GLU A 89 -25.25 -9.85 -22.98
C GLU A 89 -26.79 -9.85 -22.87
N VAL A 90 -27.34 -10.77 -22.07
CA VAL A 90 -28.79 -10.94 -21.88
C VAL A 90 -29.33 -9.99 -20.78
N GLY A 91 -28.44 -9.40 -19.99
CA GLY A 91 -28.79 -8.49 -18.91
C GLY A 91 -27.81 -8.56 -17.73
N THR A 92 -27.91 -7.55 -16.87
CA THR A 92 -27.10 -7.35 -15.67
C THR A 92 -27.90 -7.72 -14.42
N ALA A 93 -27.39 -8.65 -13.63
CA ALA A 93 -27.97 -9.00 -12.33
C ALA A 93 -27.53 -7.96 -11.28
N TYR A 94 -28.16 -6.78 -11.28
CA TYR A 94 -27.75 -5.65 -10.45
C TYR A 94 -27.74 -5.95 -8.94
N GLU A 95 -28.70 -6.73 -8.42
CA GLU A 95 -28.72 -7.12 -7.00
C GLU A 95 -27.46 -7.90 -6.60
N LEU A 96 -27.11 -8.92 -7.38
CA LEU A 96 -25.93 -9.76 -7.11
C LEU A 96 -24.63 -8.98 -7.31
N LEU A 97 -24.58 -8.14 -8.36
CA LEU A 97 -23.41 -7.31 -8.64
C LEU A 97 -23.15 -6.30 -7.53
N MET A 98 -24.19 -5.64 -7.01
CA MET A 98 -24.06 -4.70 -5.90
C MET A 98 -23.70 -5.39 -4.58
N ALA A 99 -24.30 -6.55 -4.28
CA ALA A 99 -23.95 -7.33 -3.09
C ALA A 99 -22.47 -7.78 -3.12
N ALA A 100 -22.01 -8.29 -4.27
CA ALA A 100 -20.61 -8.68 -4.45
C ALA A 100 -19.66 -7.48 -4.40
N ALA A 101 -20.05 -6.32 -4.94
CA ALA A 101 -19.26 -5.10 -4.87
C ALA A 101 -19.06 -4.61 -3.43
N VAL A 102 -20.09 -4.70 -2.58
CA VAL A 102 -19.96 -4.37 -1.15
C VAL A 102 -18.94 -5.29 -0.46
N LEU A 103 -19.01 -6.60 -0.72
CA LEU A 103 -18.04 -7.56 -0.20
C LEU A 103 -16.61 -7.28 -0.68
N ALA A 104 -16.45 -6.84 -1.94
CA ALA A 104 -15.16 -6.48 -2.52
C ALA A 104 -14.51 -5.26 -1.84
N ILE A 105 -15.29 -4.39 -1.21
CA ILE A 105 -14.82 -3.19 -0.51
C ILE A 105 -14.36 -3.51 0.93
N ILE A 106 -14.88 -4.57 1.56
CA ILE A 106 -14.57 -4.93 2.96
C ILE A 106 -13.05 -5.03 3.22
N PRO A 107 -12.24 -5.75 2.42
CA PRO A 107 -10.81 -5.87 2.67
C PRO A 107 -10.08 -4.53 2.62
N VAL A 108 -10.55 -3.63 1.74
CA VAL A 108 -9.99 -2.28 1.61
C VAL A 108 -10.30 -1.45 2.86
N LEU A 109 -11.53 -1.54 3.39
CA LEU A 109 -11.91 -0.86 4.63
C LEU A 109 -11.10 -1.38 5.81
N VAL A 110 -10.94 -2.71 5.94
CA VAL A 110 -10.12 -3.31 6.99
C VAL A 110 -8.69 -2.76 6.92
N LEU A 111 -8.08 -2.75 5.73
CA LEU A 111 -6.73 -2.22 5.55
C LEU A 111 -6.64 -0.71 5.85
N PHE A 112 -7.67 0.06 5.51
CA PHE A 112 -7.77 1.48 5.86
C PHE A 112 -7.79 1.70 7.39
N PHE A 113 -8.60 0.93 8.13
CA PHE A 113 -8.66 1.04 9.59
C PHE A 113 -7.31 0.77 10.27
N PHE A 114 -6.49 -0.13 9.71
CA PHE A 114 -5.14 -0.43 10.22
C PHE A 114 -4.08 0.61 9.86
N THR A 115 -4.30 1.41 8.80
CA THR A 115 -3.32 2.34 8.24
C THR A 115 -3.63 3.81 8.55
N GLN A 116 -4.88 4.14 8.90
CA GLN A 116 -5.33 5.51 9.20
C GLN A 116 -4.49 6.19 10.30
N LYS A 117 -4.10 5.46 11.36
CA LYS A 117 -3.34 6.04 12.49
C LYS A 117 -1.95 6.47 12.05
N GLN A 118 -1.31 5.70 11.19
CA GLN A 118 0.03 5.96 10.66
C GLN A 118 0.00 7.09 9.62
N PHE A 119 -1.07 7.18 8.84
CA PHE A 119 -1.26 8.26 7.88
C PHE A 119 -1.33 9.63 8.59
N ILE A 120 -2.11 9.71 9.67
CA ILE A 120 -2.24 10.94 10.49
C ILE A 120 -0.89 11.34 11.11
N GLN A 121 -0.12 10.38 11.64
CA GLN A 121 1.20 10.64 12.22
C GLN A 121 2.24 11.09 11.18
N GLY A 122 2.15 10.58 9.95
CA GLY A 122 3.04 10.97 8.85
C GLY A 122 2.80 12.39 8.36
N VAL A 123 1.52 12.78 8.18
CA VAL A 123 1.14 14.12 7.72
C VAL A 123 1.39 15.18 8.80
N ALA A 124 1.18 14.85 10.08
CA ALA A 124 1.41 15.77 11.19
C ALA A 124 2.89 16.21 11.31
N ARG A 125 3.86 15.32 11.04
CA ARG A 125 5.29 15.67 11.07
C ARG A 125 5.75 16.54 9.90
N THR A 126 5.05 16.51 8.77
CA THR A 126 5.35 17.39 7.62
C THR A 126 4.77 18.80 7.74
N GLY A 127 3.82 19.01 8.65
CA GLY A 127 3.13 20.30 8.85
C GLY A 127 3.68 21.18 9.97
N ILE A 128 4.58 20.66 10.83
CA ILE A 128 5.24 21.45 11.87
C ILE A 128 6.59 21.89 11.29
N LYS A 129 6.59 23.09 10.70
CA LYS A 129 7.78 23.91 10.44
C LYS A 129 7.68 25.16 11.29
#